data_AF-A0A1Y4VIX8-F1
#
_entry.id   AF-A0A1Y4VIX8-F1
#
_cell.length_a   1.000
_cell.length_b   1.000
_cell.length_c   1.000
_cell.angle_alpha   90.00
_cell.angle_beta   90.00
_cell.angle_gamma   90.00
#
_symmetry.space_group_name_H-M   'P 1'
#
loop_
_entity.id
_entity.type
_entity.pdbx_description
1 polymer ?
#
loop_
_entity_poly.entity_id
_entity_poly.type
_entity_poly.pdbx_seq_one_letter_code
_entity_poly.pdbx_strand_id
1 'polypeptide(L)'
;MAKEATLQVRMDAELKEQAEALYREMGTSLAEAVRIFTKQSVLENGMPFVVSANRSSSYGRLAKYADYLKMEQEKIAFEKAMAEKHEESD
;
A
#
# COMPACT_ATOMS: atom_id res chain seq x y z
N MET A 1 -30.34 -7.34 -7.58
CA MET A 1 -30.06 -6.41 -8.68
C MET A 1 -28.60 -6.02 -8.57
N ALA A 2 -27.78 -6.23 -9.60
CA ALA A 2 -26.40 -5.75 -9.59
C ALA A 2 -26.44 -4.21 -9.60
N LYS A 3 -26.04 -3.58 -8.50
CA LYS A 3 -25.89 -2.12 -8.42
C LYS A 3 -24.62 -1.76 -9.18
N GLU A 4 -24.72 -1.70 -10.49
CA GLU A 4 -23.65 -1.16 -11.32
C GLU A 4 -23.61 0.37 -11.15
N ALA A 5 -22.41 0.90 -10.91
CA ALA A 5 -22.18 2.33 -10.78
C ALA A 5 -21.10 2.75 -11.79
N THR A 6 -21.34 3.85 -12.50
CA THR A 6 -20.40 4.39 -13.49
C THR A 6 -19.51 5.46 -12.86
N LEU A 7 -18.20 5.35 -13.04
CA LEU A 7 -17.22 6.34 -12.61
C LEU A 7 -16.71 7.13 -13.83
N GLN A 8 -16.88 8.45 -13.82
CA GLN A 8 -16.34 9.35 -14.84
C GLN A 8 -15.24 10.22 -14.22
N VAL A 9 -14.03 10.18 -14.81
CA VAL A 9 -12.87 10.93 -14.32
C VAL A 9 -12.30 11.76 -15.46
N ARG A 10 -12.03 13.05 -15.20
CA ARG A 10 -11.28 13.92 -16.11
C ARG A 10 -9.80 13.71 -15.87
N MET A 11 -9.04 13.49 -16.93
CA MET A 11 -7.60 13.33 -16.91
C MET A 11 -6.99 13.89 -18.19
N ASP A 12 -5.70 14.16 -18.16
CA ASP A 12 -4.93 14.53 -19.34
C ASP A 12 -4.95 13.41 -20.39
N ALA A 13 -5.02 13.78 -21.66
CA ALA A 13 -5.14 12.81 -22.76
C ALA A 13 -3.87 11.98 -22.93
N GLU A 14 -2.70 12.59 -22.77
CA GLU A 14 -1.41 11.92 -22.89
C GLU A 14 -1.21 10.94 -21.73
N LEU A 15 -1.55 11.36 -20.50
CA LEU A 15 -1.49 10.50 -19.32
C LEU A 15 -2.40 9.26 -19.47
N LYS A 16 -3.59 9.45 -20.02
CA LYS A 16 -4.53 8.36 -20.28
C LYS A 16 -3.94 7.33 -21.24
N GLU A 17 -3.38 7.80 -22.36
CA GLU A 17 -2.79 6.92 -23.36
C GLU A 17 -1.60 6.13 -22.80
N GLN A 18 -0.72 6.79 -22.05
CA GLN A 18 0.40 6.13 -21.37
C GLN A 18 -0.08 5.06 -20.39
N ALA A 19 -1.10 5.34 -19.58
CA ALA A 19 -1.65 4.39 -18.64
C ALA A 19 -2.32 3.19 -19.35
N GLU A 20 -3.07 3.42 -20.42
CA GLU A 20 -3.70 2.36 -21.20
C GLU A 20 -2.67 1.45 -21.88
N ALA A 21 -1.58 2.01 -22.41
CA ALA A 21 -0.49 1.24 -22.98
C ALA A 21 0.21 0.37 -21.92
N LEU A 22 0.55 0.96 -20.77
CA LEU A 22 1.18 0.26 -19.65
C LEU A 22 0.33 -0.93 -19.17
N TYR A 23 -0.95 -0.70 -18.88
CA TYR A 23 -1.80 -1.77 -18.37
C TYR A 23 -2.06 -2.85 -19.42
N ARG A 24 -2.11 -2.50 -20.70
CA ARG A 24 -2.24 -3.48 -21.78
C ARG A 24 -1.02 -4.38 -21.88
N GLU A 25 0.19 -3.83 -21.70
CA GLU A 25 1.43 -4.62 -21.64
C GLU A 25 1.43 -5.58 -20.44
N MET A 26 0.86 -5.15 -19.30
CA MET A 26 0.67 -5.99 -18.12
C MET A 26 -0.47 -7.02 -18.25
N GLY A 27 -1.20 -7.05 -19.38
CA GLY A 27 -2.32 -7.97 -19.60
C GLY A 27 -3.61 -7.60 -18.88
N THR A 28 -3.78 -6.33 -18.48
CA THR A 28 -4.98 -5.82 -17.81
C THR A 28 -5.53 -4.57 -18.51
N SER A 29 -6.62 -4.00 -17.99
CA SER A 29 -7.22 -2.77 -18.50
C SER A 29 -7.14 -1.65 -17.46
N LEU A 30 -7.12 -0.40 -17.92
CA LEU A 30 -7.17 0.76 -17.03
C LEU A 30 -8.39 0.71 -16.09
N ALA A 31 -9.54 0.28 -16.60
CA ALA A 31 -10.76 0.13 -15.79
C ALA A 31 -10.62 -0.94 -14.69
N GLU A 32 -9.90 -2.02 -14.97
CA GLU A 32 -9.62 -3.05 -13.97
C GLU A 32 -8.64 -2.56 -12.90
N ALA A 33 -7.59 -1.84 -13.30
CA ALA A 33 -6.67 -1.20 -12.36
C ALA A 33 -7.39 -0.23 -11.41
N VAL A 34 -8.33 0.58 -11.92
CA VAL A 34 -9.15 1.49 -11.10
C VAL A 34 -10.06 0.73 -10.13
N ARG A 35 -10.62 -0.41 -10.56
CA ARG A 35 -11.41 -1.29 -9.67
C ARG A 35 -10.56 -1.87 -8.54
N ILE A 36 -9.35 -2.33 -8.85
CA ILE A 36 -8.40 -2.85 -7.86
C ILE A 36 -8.01 -1.75 -6.87
N PHE A 37 -7.65 -0.55 -7.37
CA PHE A 37 -7.34 0.62 -6.55
C PHE A 37 -8.45 0.91 -5.55
N THR A 38 -9.70 0.99 -6.01
CA THR A 38 -10.85 1.33 -5.17
C THR A 38 -11.10 0.25 -4.11
N LYS A 39 -10.99 -1.03 -4.47
CA LYS A 39 -11.12 -2.13 -3.52
C LYS A 39 -10.06 -2.07 -2.44
N GLN A 40 -8.81 -1.84 -2.82
CA GLN A 40 -7.71 -1.77 -1.87
C GLN A 40 -7.86 -0.59 -0.92
N SER A 41 -8.29 0.58 -1.43
CA SER A 41 -8.57 1.74 -0.58
C SER A 41 -9.63 1.47 0.49
N VAL A 42 -10.68 0.74 0.14
CA VAL A 42 -11.74 0.37 1.09
C VAL A 42 -11.22 -0.64 2.11
N LEU A 43 -10.42 -1.63 1.69
CA LEU A 43 -9.85 -2.64 2.59
C LEU A 43 -8.90 -2.02 3.62
N GLU A 44 -8.05 -1.08 3.20
CA GLU A 44 -7.08 -0.43 4.08
C GLU A 44 -7.66 0.77 4.86
N ASN A 45 -8.91 1.16 4.57
CA ASN A 45 -9.50 2.43 5.04
C ASN A 45 -8.56 3.62 4.77
N GLY A 46 -7.95 3.66 3.58
CA GLY A 46 -6.88 4.59 3.27
C GLY A 46 -6.50 4.63 1.79
N MET A 47 -5.38 5.28 1.48
CA MET A 47 -4.81 5.25 0.14
C MET A 47 -4.07 3.92 -0.07
N PRO A 48 -4.22 3.25 -1.22
CA PRO A 48 -3.71 1.89 -1.44
C PRO A 48 -2.21 1.88 -1.75
N PHE A 49 -1.56 3.03 -1.55
CA PHE A 49 -0.12 3.23 -1.58
C PHE A 49 0.22 4.29 -0.54
N VAL A 50 1.44 4.21 -0.01
CA VAL A 50 1.94 5.19 0.95
C VAL A 50 2.10 6.54 0.27
N VAL A 51 1.22 7.49 0.59
CA VAL A 51 1.33 8.86 0.11
C VAL A 51 2.42 9.57 0.91
N SER A 52 3.58 9.80 0.30
CA SER A 52 4.66 10.57 0.90
C SER A 52 5.10 11.69 -0.03
N ALA A 53 5.02 12.94 0.46
CA ALA A 53 5.63 14.09 -0.20
C ALA A 53 7.17 14.07 -0.13
N ASN A 54 7.72 13.21 0.73
CA ASN A 54 9.16 13.04 0.92
C ASN A 54 9.60 11.69 0.32
N ARG A 55 10.52 11.70 -0.65
CA ARG A 55 11.10 10.48 -1.25
C ARG A 55 11.75 9.55 -0.21
N SER A 56 12.07 10.05 0.99
CA SER A 56 12.45 9.20 2.11
C SER A 56 11.21 8.69 2.84
N SER A 57 10.90 7.40 2.63
CA SER A 57 9.94 6.64 3.44
C SER A 57 10.16 6.91 4.93
N SER A 58 9.09 6.90 5.74
CA SER A 58 9.17 6.93 7.22
C SER A 58 10.16 5.89 7.77
N TYR A 59 10.28 4.74 7.10
CA TYR A 59 11.29 3.72 7.40
C TYR A 59 12.74 4.25 7.34
N GLY A 60 13.08 5.04 6.31
CA GLY A 60 14.43 5.60 6.17
C GLY A 60 14.75 6.72 7.16
N ARG A 61 13.72 7.39 7.69
CA ARG A 61 13.88 8.45 8.71
C ARG A 61 14.16 7.87 10.09
N LEU A 62 13.54 6.75 10.43
CA LEU A 62 13.76 6.05 11.71
C LEU A 62 15.09 5.28 11.75
N ALA A 63 15.65 4.91 10.59
CA ALA A 63 16.97 4.30 10.51
C ALA A 63 18.09 5.15 11.14
N LYS A 64 17.92 6.48 11.21
CA LYS A 64 18.87 7.39 11.90
C LYS A 64 18.90 7.20 13.41
N TYR A 65 17.86 6.60 13.98
CA TYR A 65 17.70 6.37 15.41
C TYR A 65 17.89 4.88 15.78
N ALA A 66 18.22 4.01 14.81
CA ALA A 66 18.51 2.62 15.08
C ALA A 66 19.86 2.49 15.80
N ASP A 67 19.83 2.01 17.04
CA ASP A 67 21.02 1.73 17.84
C ASP A 67 21.49 0.31 17.53
N TYR A 68 22.48 0.16 16.65
CA TYR A 68 22.92 -1.13 16.10
C TYR A 68 23.32 -2.15 17.19
N LEU A 69 23.76 -1.67 18.36
CA LEU A 69 24.15 -2.52 19.49
C LEU A 69 22.95 -3.13 20.24
N LYS A 70 21.75 -2.58 20.06
CA LYS A 70 20.53 -3.02 20.76
C LYS A 70 19.59 -3.82 19.87
N MET A 71 19.91 -3.95 18.58
CA MET A 71 19.06 -4.60 17.58
C MET A 71 18.71 -6.05 17.93
N GLU A 72 19.65 -6.79 18.52
CA GLU A 72 19.43 -8.16 18.99
C GLU A 72 18.44 -8.22 20.15
N GLN A 73 18.57 -7.31 21.11
CA GLN A 73 17.68 -7.24 22.27
C GLN A 73 16.26 -6.82 21.84
N GLU A 74 16.16 -5.84 20.93
CA GLU A 74 14.89 -5.40 20.35
C GLU A 74 14.21 -6.52 19.57
N LYS A 75 14.97 -7.29 18.79
CA LYS A 75 14.43 -8.45 18.06
C LYS A 75 13.90 -9.52 19.01
N ILE A 76 14.65 -9.86 20.05
CA ILE A 76 14.23 -10.84 21.07
C ILE A 76 12.98 -10.35 21.81
N ALA A 77 12.94 -9.06 22.20
CA ALA A 77 11.80 -8.48 22.87
C ALA A 77 10.55 -8.44 21.98
N PHE A 78 10.72 -8.15 20.69
CA PHE A 78 9.63 -8.18 19.71
C PHE A 78 9.10 -9.59 19.48
N GLU A 79 9.98 -10.58 19.29
CA GLU A 79 9.60 -11.99 19.15
C GLU A 79 8.82 -12.48 20.38
N LYS A 80 9.27 -12.12 21.58
CA LYS A 80 8.57 -12.44 22.83
C LYS A 80 7.19 -11.78 22.91
N ALA A 81 7.09 -10.47 22.61
CA ALA A 81 5.82 -9.75 22.65
C ALA A 81 4.82 -10.23 21.60
N MET A 82 5.30 -10.65 20.42
CA MET A 82 4.45 -11.23 19.38
C MET A 82 3.94 -12.61 19.78
N ALA A 83 4.77 -13.45 20.41
CA ALA A 83 4.34 -14.72 20.96
C ALA A 83 3.26 -14.53 22.05
N GLU A 84 3.47 -13.63 23.00
CA GLU A 84 2.49 -13.32 24.06
C GLU A 84 1.16 -12.81 23.48
N LYS A 85 1.20 -11.95 22.44
CA LYS A 85 -0.01 -11.44 21.79
C LYS A 85 -0.79 -12.52 21.02
N HIS A 86 -0.09 -13.53 20.50
CA HIS A 86 -0.71 -14.67 19.81
C HIS A 86 -1.23 -15.73 20.79
N GLU A 87 -0.66 -15.84 22.00
CA GLU A 87 -1.16 -16.72 23.06
C GLU A 87 -2.43 -16.18 23.75
N GLU A 88 -2.65 -14.86 23.81
CA GLU A 88 -3.87 -14.29 24.40
C GLU A 88 -5.10 -14.28 23.45
N SER A 89 -4.95 -14.73 22.20
CA SER A 89 -6.03 -14.73 21.19
C SER A 89 -6.59 -16.11 20.83
N ASP A 90 -6.16 -17.18 21.51
CA ASP A 90 -6.75 -18.54 21.48
C ASP A 90 -7.55 -18.83 22.77
#